data_AF-A0A8X7YXA8-F1
#
_entry.id   AF-A0A8X7YXA8-F1
#
_cell.length_a   1.000
_cell.length_b   1.000
_cell.length_c   1.000
_cell.angle_alpha   90.00
_cell.angle_beta   90.00
_cell.angle_gamma   90.00
#
_symmetry.space_group_name_H-M   'P 1'
#
loop_
_entity.id
_entity.type
_entity.pdbx_description
1 polymer ?
#
loop_
_entity_poly.entity_id
_entity_poly.type
_entity_poly.pdbx_seq_one_letter_code
_entity_poly.pdbx_strand_id
1 'polypeptide(L)'
;MAESKPGLRKPVFTKVEQLRPGTGGHTLTVKVVSAKMVLQKGRADGPQGRQMKIAEFDLMQEGTTVILRNAKIDMFKGSMRLAVDKWGRVEITEPADFTVKEDNNLSLIEYELVNIVEE
;
A
#
# COMPACT_ATOMS: atom_id res chain seq x y z
N MET A 1 -19.56 -27.45 26.56
CA MET A 1 -19.93 -27.01 25.21
C MET A 1 -18.66 -26.49 24.56
N ALA A 2 -18.21 -27.10 23.45
CA ALA A 2 -17.00 -26.67 22.78
C ALA A 2 -17.27 -25.35 22.03
N GLU A 3 -16.67 -24.27 22.50
CA GLU A 3 -16.74 -22.96 21.85
C GLU A 3 -16.11 -23.08 20.45
N SER A 4 -16.97 -22.99 19.44
CA SER A 4 -16.56 -23.02 18.04
C SER A 4 -15.81 -21.72 17.74
N LYS A 5 -14.47 -21.79 17.62
CA LYS A 5 -13.65 -20.64 17.23
C LYS A 5 -14.27 -19.99 15.97
N PRO A 6 -14.53 -18.67 15.96
CA PRO A 6 -15.05 -18.00 14.78
C PRO A 6 -14.10 -18.28 13.61
N GLY A 7 -14.64 -18.88 12.53
CA GLY A 7 -13.85 -19.23 11.35
C GLY A 7 -13.13 -18.00 10.84
N LEU A 8 -11.81 -18.10 10.62
CA LEU A 8 -11.02 -17.00 10.09
C LEU A 8 -11.65 -16.51 8.79
N ARG A 9 -12.05 -15.23 8.76
CA ARG A 9 -12.51 -14.58 7.53
C ARG A 9 -11.41 -14.69 6.48
N LYS A 10 -11.77 -15.19 5.29
CA LYS A 10 -10.83 -15.28 4.17
C LYS A 10 -10.29 -13.86 3.87
N PRO A 11 -8.98 -13.72 3.61
CA PRO A 11 -8.42 -12.43 3.22
C PRO A 11 -9.09 -11.98 1.91
N VAL A 12 -9.59 -10.74 1.91
CA VAL A 12 -10.12 -10.11 0.71
C VAL A 12 -8.98 -9.37 0.04
N PHE A 13 -8.66 -9.76 -1.19
CA PHE A 13 -7.68 -9.08 -2.00
C PHE A 13 -8.37 -7.93 -2.74
N THR A 14 -7.90 -6.71 -2.48
CA THR A 14 -8.36 -5.50 -3.15
C THR A 14 -7.55 -5.32 -4.44
N LYS A 15 -8.13 -4.66 -5.45
CA LYS A 15 -7.39 -4.25 -6.65
C LYS A 15 -6.88 -2.82 -6.51
N VAL A 16 -5.80 -2.49 -7.22
CA VAL A 16 -5.25 -1.13 -7.24
C VAL A 16 -6.31 -0.10 -7.64
N GLU A 17 -7.13 -0.39 -8.65
CA GLU A 17 -8.21 0.49 -9.14
C GLU A 17 -9.29 0.83 -8.09
N GLN A 18 -9.42 0.03 -7.04
CA GLN A 18 -10.43 0.19 -6.00
C GLN A 18 -9.91 1.01 -4.81
N LEU A 19 -8.63 1.41 -4.82
CA LEU A 19 -8.04 2.22 -3.76
C LEU A 19 -8.65 3.62 -3.76
N ARG A 20 -8.80 4.17 -2.54
CA ARG A 20 -9.37 5.49 -2.29
C ARG A 20 -8.49 6.27 -1.31
N PRO A 21 -8.41 7.61 -1.43
CA PRO A 21 -7.70 8.44 -0.47
C PRO A 21 -8.18 8.18 0.96
N GLY A 22 -7.25 8.12 1.92
CA GLY A 22 -7.57 7.96 3.35
C GLY A 22 -8.05 6.57 3.78
N THR A 23 -8.08 5.58 2.89
CA THR A 23 -8.47 4.20 3.23
C THR A 23 -7.26 3.35 3.66
N GLY A 24 -7.50 2.32 4.48
CA GLY A 24 -6.45 1.41 4.94
C GLY A 24 -6.96 0.00 5.23
N GLY A 25 -6.04 -0.88 5.62
CA GLY A 25 -6.34 -2.31 5.83
C GLY A 25 -6.37 -3.12 4.53
N HIS A 26 -5.82 -2.59 3.44
CA HIS A 26 -5.85 -3.24 2.14
C HIS A 26 -4.89 -4.43 2.09
N THR A 27 -5.34 -5.50 1.45
CA THR A 27 -4.48 -6.62 1.07
C THR A 27 -4.40 -6.67 -0.45
N LEU A 28 -3.20 -6.53 -1.00
CA LEU A 28 -2.97 -6.39 -2.44
C LEU A 28 -1.86 -7.35 -2.87
N THR A 29 -2.02 -7.95 -4.06
CA THR A 29 -0.91 -8.56 -4.79
C THR A 29 -0.42 -7.56 -5.82
N VAL A 30 0.83 -7.14 -5.72
CA VAL A 30 1.43 -6.14 -6.60
C VAL A 30 2.70 -6.71 -7.24
N LYS A 31 2.95 -6.31 -8.48
CA LYS A 31 4.19 -6.62 -9.18
C LYS A 31 5.01 -5.35 -9.28
N VAL A 32 6.26 -5.41 -8.87
CA VAL A 32 7.16 -4.26 -8.84
C VAL A 32 7.60 -3.99 -10.28
N VAL A 33 7.17 -2.86 -10.84
CA VAL A 33 7.58 -2.42 -12.18
C VAL A 33 8.89 -1.64 -12.12
N SER A 34 9.01 -0.74 -11.15
CA SER A 34 10.24 0.03 -10.93
C SER A 34 10.48 0.25 -9.44
N ALA A 35 11.75 0.19 -9.02
CA ALA A 35 12.18 0.38 -7.64
C ALA A 35 13.20 1.52 -7.54
N LYS A 36 12.84 2.59 -6.83
CA LYS A 36 13.75 3.72 -6.55
C LYS A 36 13.83 3.99 -5.06
N MET A 37 15.04 3.95 -4.50
CA MET A 37 15.26 4.39 -3.12
C MET A 37 15.08 5.91 -3.04
N VAL A 38 14.10 6.35 -2.25
CA VAL A 38 13.88 7.77 -1.96
C VAL A 38 14.16 8.01 -0.47
N LEU A 39 15.23 8.75 -0.18
CA LEU A 39 15.51 9.22 1.16
C LEU A 39 14.53 10.35 1.50
N GLN A 40 13.55 10.08 2.36
CA GLN A 40 12.77 11.16 2.96
C GLN A 40 13.67 11.89 3.97
N LYS A 41 13.99 13.15 3.67
CA LYS A 41 14.68 14.03 4.61
C LYS A 41 13.74 14.31 5.78
N GLY A 42 14.07 13.79 6.95
CA GLY A 42 13.29 13.98 8.18
C GLY A 42 13.15 15.46 8.53
N ARG A 43 11.94 15.88 8.92
CA ARG A 43 11.74 17.15 9.65
C ARG A 43 12.17 16.93 11.10
N ALA A 44 12.85 17.90 11.70
CA ALA A 44 13.36 17.81 13.06
C ALA A 44 12.27 17.61 14.15
N ASP A 45 11.01 17.97 13.85
CA ASP A 45 9.90 18.01 14.82
C ASP A 45 8.66 17.16 14.45
N GLY A 46 8.75 16.25 13.48
CA GLY A 46 7.61 15.42 13.06
C GLY A 46 7.76 13.95 13.47
N PRO A 47 6.67 13.22 13.81
CA PRO A 47 6.75 11.77 13.94
C PRO A 47 7.29 11.23 12.62
N GLN A 48 8.47 10.60 12.69
CA GLN A 48 9.17 10.07 11.52
C GLN A 48 8.21 9.14 10.79
N GLY A 49 7.67 9.61 9.65
CA GLY A 49 6.98 8.74 8.71
C GLY A 49 7.90 7.56 8.47
N ARG A 50 7.42 6.35 8.79
CA ARG A 50 8.23 5.13 8.86
C ARG A 50 9.02 5.03 7.56
N GLN A 51 10.32 5.28 7.66
CA GLN A 51 11.25 4.99 6.58
C GLN A 51 11.11 3.49 6.30
N MET A 52 10.75 3.11 5.06
CA MET A 52 10.81 1.70 4.67
C MET A 52 12.21 1.22 5.05
N LYS A 53 12.30 0.17 5.86
CA LYS A 53 13.61 -0.34 6.27
C LYS A 53 14.32 -0.78 4.99
N ILE A 54 15.64 -0.59 4.91
CA ILE A 54 16.44 -0.98 3.75
C ILE A 54 16.26 -2.49 3.43
N ALA A 55 15.98 -3.31 4.44
CA ALA A 55 15.64 -4.73 4.28
C ALA A 55 14.31 -4.99 3.54
N GLU A 56 13.34 -4.07 3.57
CA GLU A 56 12.11 -4.16 2.79
C GLU A 56 12.32 -3.76 1.32
N PHE A 57 13.32 -2.91 1.04
CA PHE A 57 13.69 -2.53 -0.32
C PHE A 57 14.28 -3.70 -1.11
N ASP A 58 15.07 -4.56 -0.44
CA ASP A 58 15.66 -5.75 -1.08
C ASP A 58 14.60 -6.77 -1.53
N LEU A 59 13.42 -6.76 -0.88
CA LEU A 59 12.27 -7.59 -1.28
C LEU A 59 11.51 -7.01 -2.48
N MET A 60 11.73 -5.73 -2.81
CA MET A 60 11.02 -5.00 -3.86
C MET A 60 11.93 -4.78 -5.08
N GLN A 61 12.42 -5.87 -5.65
CA GLN A 61 13.17 -5.83 -6.91
C GLN A 61 12.24 -5.78 -8.12
N GLU A 62 12.66 -5.11 -9.18
CA GLU A 62 11.90 -5.06 -10.43
C GLU A 62 11.58 -6.47 -10.94
N GLY A 63 10.32 -6.71 -11.29
CA GLY A 63 9.81 -8.01 -11.73
C GLY A 63 9.33 -8.95 -10.61
N THR A 64 9.63 -8.68 -9.34
CA THR A 64 9.09 -9.50 -8.23
C THR A 64 7.61 -9.22 -7.99
N THR A 65 6.89 -10.28 -7.62
CA THR A 65 5.50 -10.19 -7.17
C THR A 65 5.48 -10.28 -5.64
N VAL A 66 4.86 -9.30 -5.00
CA VAL A 66 4.76 -9.21 -3.54
C VAL A 66 3.31 -9.02 -3.11
N ILE A 67 2.96 -9.64 -1.99
CA ILE A 67 1.70 -9.46 -1.30
C ILE A 67 1.91 -8.46 -0.17
N LEU A 68 1.16 -7.37 -0.21
CA LEU A 68 1.13 -6.35 0.84
C LEU A 68 -0.14 -6.55 1.66
N ARG A 69 0.01 -6.81 2.95
CA ARG A 69 -1.10 -6.97 3.89
C ARG A 69 -1.18 -5.79 4.84
N ASN A 70 -2.41 -5.38 5.17
CA ASN A 70 -2.70 -4.21 6.01
C ASN A 70 -1.98 -2.95 5.51
N ALA A 71 -1.99 -2.75 4.19
CA ALA A 71 -1.48 -1.53 3.58
C ALA A 71 -2.51 -0.39 3.74
N LYS A 72 -2.01 0.84 3.81
CA LYS A 72 -2.79 2.06 3.89
C LYS A 72 -2.45 3.00 2.74
N ILE A 73 -3.41 3.84 2.39
CA ILE A 73 -3.21 4.94 1.46
C ILE A 73 -2.85 6.19 2.26
N ASP A 74 -1.63 6.65 2.08
CA ASP A 74 -1.14 7.91 2.61
C ASP A 74 -1.26 9.00 1.54
N MET A 75 -1.66 10.20 1.95
CA MET A 75 -1.79 11.34 1.05
C MET A 75 -0.52 12.18 1.11
N PHE A 76 0.14 12.36 -0.03
CA PHE A 76 1.36 13.16 -0.12
C PHE A 76 1.22 14.18 -1.25
N LYS A 77 1.16 15.46 -0.89
CA LYS A 77 1.07 16.59 -1.84
C LYS A 77 -0.04 16.40 -2.89
N GLY A 78 -1.23 16.00 -2.45
CA GLY A 78 -2.38 15.76 -3.36
C GLY A 78 -2.39 14.38 -4.01
N SER A 79 -1.30 13.61 -3.99
CA SER A 79 -1.27 12.27 -4.60
C SER A 79 -1.36 11.15 -3.58
N MET A 80 -1.99 10.04 -3.98
CA MET A 80 -2.06 8.82 -3.17
C MET A 80 -0.74 8.03 -3.22
N ARG A 81 -0.31 7.55 -2.06
CA ARG A 81 0.82 6.62 -1.91
C ARG A 81 0.40 5.42 -1.09
N LEU A 82 0.79 4.23 -1.55
CA LEU A 82 0.62 3.01 -0.78
C LEU A 82 1.74 2.88 0.25
N ALA A 83 1.39 2.68 1.51
CA ALA A 83 2.34 2.49 2.61
C ALA A 83 1.96 1.28 3.45
N VAL A 84 2.95 0.55 3.95
CA VAL A 84 2.75 -0.56 4.90
C VAL A 84 3.19 -0.07 6.28
N ASP A 85 2.31 -0.21 7.28
CA ASP A 85 2.55 0.29 8.63
C ASP A 85 3.22 -0.75 9.55
N LYS A 86 3.22 -0.52 10.87
CA LYS A 86 3.84 -1.45 11.84
C LYS A 86 3.12 -2.78 12.03
N TRP A 87 1.88 -2.87 11.58
CA TRP A 87 1.06 -4.07 11.66
C TRP A 87 0.93 -4.77 10.32
N GLY A 88 1.32 -4.10 9.23
CA GLY A 88 1.37 -4.67 7.90
C GLY A 88 2.55 -5.60 7.66
N ARG A 89 2.39 -6.42 6.62
CA ARG A 89 3.36 -7.44 6.19
C ARG A 89 3.60 -7.33 4.70
N VAL A 90 4.84 -7.58 4.30
CA VAL A 90 5.25 -7.73 2.91
C VAL A 90 5.73 -9.17 2.75
N GLU A 91 5.13 -9.91 1.83
CA GLU A 91 5.46 -11.30 1.54
C GLU A 91 5.81 -11.42 0.06
N ILE A 92 6.97 -12.01 -0.27
CA ILE A 92 7.27 -12.38 -1.66
C ILE A 92 6.40 -13.59 -2.01
N THR A 93 5.83 -13.58 -3.19
CA THR A 93 5.02 -14.68 -3.70
C THR A 93 5.52 -15.12 -5.08
N GLU A 94 4.97 -16.21 -5.57
CA GLU A 94 5.23 -16.71 -6.91
C GLU A 94 4.88 -15.63 -7.95
N PRO A 95 5.63 -15.54 -9.06
CA PRO A 95 5.37 -14.55 -10.09
C PRO A 95 3.94 -14.74 -10.61
N ALA A 96 3.11 -13.72 -10.44
CA ALA A 96 1.73 -13.80 -10.89
C ALA A 96 1.65 -13.55 -12.40
N ASP A 97 0.85 -14.34 -13.11
CA ASP A 97 0.67 -14.29 -14.57
C ASP A 97 -0.13 -13.08 -15.09
N PHE A 98 -0.36 -12.05 -14.27
CA PHE A 98 -1.05 -10.84 -14.72
C PHE A 98 -0.07 -9.79 -15.25
N THR A 99 -0.46 -9.14 -16.35
CA THR A 99 0.25 -7.96 -16.86
C THR A 99 -0.18 -6.73 -16.06
N VAL A 100 0.79 -5.99 -15.53
CA VAL A 100 0.52 -4.73 -14.81
C VAL A 100 0.05 -3.69 -15.81
N LYS A 101 -1.08 -3.04 -15.50
CA LYS A 101 -1.58 -1.91 -16.30
C LYS A 101 -0.86 -0.63 -15.88
N GLU A 102 0.28 -0.37 -16.50
CA GLU A 102 1.11 0.81 -16.21
C GLU A 102 0.38 2.13 -16.50
N ASP A 103 -0.59 2.12 -17.41
CA ASP A 103 -1.42 3.29 -17.76
C ASP A 103 -2.30 3.78 -16.59
N ASN A 104 -2.64 2.89 -15.64
CA ASN A 104 -3.52 3.22 -14.52
C ASN A 104 -2.73 3.57 -13.24
N ASN A 105 -1.97 4.65 -13.31
CA ASN A 105 -1.13 5.09 -12.20
C ASN A 105 -1.90 6.06 -11.27
N LEU A 106 -2.52 5.49 -10.22
CA LEU A 106 -3.24 6.26 -9.21
C LEU A 106 -2.37 7.24 -8.40
N SER A 107 -1.04 7.07 -8.42
CA SER A 107 -0.12 8.00 -7.75
C SER A 107 0.17 9.26 -8.59
N LEU A 108 -0.19 9.29 -9.87
CA LEU A 108 -0.15 10.50 -10.69
C LEU A 108 -1.44 11.32 -10.59
N ILE A 109 -2.50 10.73 -10.05
CA ILE A 109 -3.77 11.42 -9.87
C ILE A 109 -3.66 12.34 -8.67
N GLU A 110 -3.93 13.62 -8.89
CA GLU A 110 -4.05 14.62 -7.84
C GLU A 110 -5.50 14.66 -7.34
N TYR A 111 -5.67 14.53 -6.03
CA TYR A 111 -6.94 14.62 -5.33
C TYR A 111 -7.00 15.93 -4.57
N GLU A 112 -8.10 16.64 -4.74
CA GLU A 112 -8.43 17.82 -3.96
C GLU A 112 -9.34 17.44 -2.78
N LEU A 113 -9.04 18.00 -1.61
CA LEU A 113 -9.89 17.82 -0.44
C LEU A 113 -11.10 18.74 -0.56
N VAL A 114 -12.24 18.18 -0.94
CA VAL A 114 -13.50 18.91 -1.01
C VAL A 114 -14.19 18.83 0.34
N ASN A 115 -14.21 19.94 1.08
CA ASN A 115 -15.06 20.08 2.25
C ASN A 115 -16.48 20.38 1.77
N ILE A 116 -17.35 19.38 1.85
CA ILE A 116 -18.77 19.58 1.59
C ILE A 116 -19.32 20.25 2.85
N VAL A 117 -19.57 21.55 2.78
CA VAL A 117 -20.35 22.24 3.81
C VAL A 117 -21.80 21.90 3.50
N GLU A 118 -22.39 21.00 4.28
CA GLU A 118 -23.84 20.75 4.21
C GLU A 118 -24.54 22.05 4.65
N GLU A 119 -25.43 22.58 3.79
CA GLU A 119 -26.33 23.71 4.09
C GLU A 119 -27.51 23.23 4.94
#